data_AF-A0A4Z0P1D6-F1
#
_entry.id   AF-A0A4Z0P1D6-F1
#
_cell.length_a   1.000
_cell.length_b   1.000
_cell.length_c   1.000
_cell.angle_alpha   90.00
_cell.angle_beta   90.00
_cell.angle_gamma   90.00
#
_symmetry.space_group_name_H-M   'P 1'
#
loop_
_entity.id
_entity.type
_entity.pdbx_description
1 polymer ?
#
loop_
_entity_poly.entity_id
_entity_poly.type
_entity_poly.pdbx_seq_one_letter_code
_entity_poly.pdbx_strand_id
1 'polypeptide(L)' 'MSEALMWVLVRGVWVTLAMTFVSGFFGFVIGLPVGVLLYVTRPGQIMENARLYRSLSAVVNIFRSIPFIILLVWMIPFT' A
#
# COMPACT_ATOMS: atom_id res chain seq x y z
N MET A 1 -22.72 1.07 30.11
CA MET A 1 -21.98 0.21 29.16
C MET A 1 -21.45 -0.98 29.94
N SER A 2 -21.63 -2.22 29.46
CA SER A 2 -21.05 -3.39 30.11
C SER A 2 -19.52 -3.30 30.07
N GLU A 3 -18.82 -3.76 31.11
CA GLU A 3 -17.35 -3.80 31.12
C GLU A 3 -16.79 -4.59 29.94
N ALA A 4 -17.46 -5.68 29.56
CA ALA A 4 -17.12 -6.47 28.38
C ALA A 4 -17.17 -5.65 27.08
N LEU A 5 -18.14 -4.75 26.92
CA LEU A 5 -18.23 -3.88 25.75
C LEU A 5 -17.07 -2.89 25.69
N MET A 6 -16.68 -2.32 26.84
CA MET A 6 -15.53 -1.41 26.91
C MET A 6 -14.24 -2.08 26.45
N TRP A 7 -14.00 -3.32 26.88
CA TRP A 7 -12.82 -4.09 26.47
C TRP A 7 -12.78 -4.37 24.96
N VAL A 8 -13.91 -4.69 24.34
CA VAL A 8 -13.98 -4.91 22.89
C VAL A 8 -13.64 -3.64 22.13
N LEU A 9 -14.14 -2.49 22.57
CA LEU A 9 -13.84 -1.20 21.93
C LEU A 9 -12.36 -0.83 22.05
N VAL A 10 -11.77 -0.96 23.25
CA VAL A 10 -10.33 -0.71 23.45
C VAL A 10 -9.49 -1.63 22.57
N ARG A 11 -9.86 -2.91 22.49
CA ARG A 11 -9.19 -3.87 21.58
C ARG A 11 -9.34 -3.46 20.12
N GLY A 12 -10.51 -2.99 19.69
CA GLY A 12 -10.74 -2.51 18.33
C GLY A 12 -9.86 -1.32 17.97
N VAL A 13 -9.71 -0.36 18.88
CA VAL A 13 -8.80 0.78 18.72
C VAL A 13 -7.37 0.29 18.53
N TRP A 14 -6.90 -0.62 19.40
CA TRP A 14 -5.55 -1.17 19.31
C TRP A 14 -5.31 -1.89 17.98
N VAL A 15 -6.23 -2.74 17.55
CA VAL A 15 -6.13 -3.48 16.29
C VAL A 15 -6.10 -2.52 15.10
N THR A 16 -6.92 -1.47 15.13
CA THR A 16 -6.97 -0.47 14.05
C THR A 16 -5.66 0.31 13.95
N LEU A 17 -5.10 0.72 15.08
CA LEU A 17 -3.81 1.40 15.14
C LEU A 17 -2.70 0.48 14.61
N ALA A 18 -2.65 -0.76 15.10
CA ALA A 18 -1.66 -1.74 14.66
C ALA A 18 -1.73 -1.97 13.14
N MET A 19 -2.93 -2.25 12.60
CA MET A 19 -3.13 -2.45 11.16
C MET A 19 -2.74 -1.22 10.34
N THR A 20 -3.13 -0.02 10.78
CA THR A 20 -2.87 1.22 10.04
C THR A 20 -1.38 1.53 10.00
N PHE A 21 -0.70 1.52 11.15
CA PHE A 21 0.72 1.90 11.22
C PHE A 21 1.63 0.84 10.62
N VAL A 22 1.37 -0.45 10.86
CA VAL A 22 2.21 -1.52 10.30
C VAL A 22 2.04 -1.59 8.78
N SER A 23 0.81 -1.55 8.27
CA SER A 23 0.57 -1.56 6.82
C SER A 23 1.10 -0.29 6.16
N GLY A 24 0.91 0.87 6.79
CA GLY A 24 1.46 2.13 6.31
C GLY A 24 2.98 2.13 6.26
N PHE A 25 3.65 1.56 7.27
CA PHE A 25 5.09 1.42 7.31
C PHE A 25 5.61 0.57 6.14
N PHE A 26 5.10 -0.65 5.96
CA PHE A 26 5.52 -1.50 4.83
C PHE A 26 5.14 -0.91 3.47
N GLY A 27 3.95 -0.32 3.37
CA GLY A 27 3.51 0.41 2.19
C GLY A 27 4.46 1.57 1.83
N PHE A 28 4.98 2.27 2.83
CA PHE A 28 5.96 3.34 2.63
C PHE A 28 7.34 2.79 2.25
N VAL A 29 7.81 1.74 2.91
CA VAL A 29 9.09 1.08 2.61
C VAL A 29 9.16 0.61 1.14
N ILE A 30 8.05 0.13 0.57
CA ILE A 30 7.99 -0.30 -0.83
C ILE A 30 7.63 0.87 -1.76
N GLY A 31 6.63 1.66 -1.38
CA GLY A 31 6.08 2.75 -2.19
C GLY A 31 7.04 3.91 -2.38
N LEU A 32 7.89 4.21 -1.39
CA LEU A 32 8.86 5.30 -1.49
C LEU A 32 9.94 5.00 -2.54
N PRO A 33 10.66 3.86 -2.52
CA PRO A 33 11.60 3.51 -3.59
C PRO A 33 10.97 3.49 -4.98
N VAL A 34 9.77 2.89 -5.10
CA VAL A 34 9.05 2.83 -6.39
C VAL A 34 8.65 4.22 -6.87
N GLY A 35 8.17 5.08 -5.97
CA GLY A 35 7.81 6.47 -6.28
C GLY A 35 9.00 7.32 -6.70
N VAL A 36 10.13 7.20 -6.00
CA VAL A 36 11.39 7.85 -6.38
C VAL A 36 11.87 7.35 -7.73
N LEU A 37 11.84 6.04 -7.97
CA LEU A 37 12.25 5.44 -9.24
C LEU A 37 11.37 5.94 -10.40
N LEU A 38 10.06 6.01 -10.20
CA LEU A 38 9.13 6.61 -11.16
C LEU A 38 9.43 8.08 -11.41
N TYR A 39 9.80 8.84 -10.38
CA TYR A 39 10.15 10.24 -10.55
C TYR A 39 11.43 10.41 -11.37
N VAL A 40 12.52 9.76 -10.99
CA VAL A 40 13.82 9.93 -11.68
C VAL A 40 13.86 9.35 -13.09
N THR A 41 12.96 8.41 -13.42
CA THR A 41 12.88 7.79 -14.76
C THR A 41 11.98 8.52 -15.75
N ARG A 42 11.28 9.58 -15.32
CA ARG A 42 10.44 10.40 -16.20
C ARG A 42 11.27 11.13 -17.27
N PRO A 43 10.65 11.48 -18.42
CA PRO A 43 11.29 12.36 -19.40
C PRO A 43 11.73 13.68 -18.78
N GLY A 44 12.97 14.11 -19.03
CA GLY A 44 13.55 15.33 -18.47
C GLY A 44 14.03 15.21 -17.02
N GLN A 45 14.32 13.99 -16.55
CA GLN A 45 14.88 13.72 -15.21
C GLN A 45 16.25 13.03 -15.29
N ILE A 46 16.91 12.91 -14.14
CA ILE A 46 18.31 12.50 -14.00
C ILE A 46 18.58 11.12 -14.63
N MET A 47 17.61 10.20 -14.56
CA MET A 47 17.72 8.84 -15.09
C MET A 47 16.61 8.54 -16.11
N GLU A 48 16.41 9.47 -17.05
CA GLU A 48 15.36 9.36 -18.06
C GLU A 48 15.38 7.99 -18.76
N ASN A 49 14.29 7.24 -18.58
CA ASN A 49 14.09 5.95 -19.24
C ASN A 49 12.60 5.73 -19.48
N ALA A 50 12.15 6.09 -20.69
CA ALA A 50 10.75 5.98 -21.07
C ALA A 50 10.19 4.55 -20.99
N ARG A 51 11.01 3.52 -21.22
CA ARG A 51 10.57 2.11 -21.10
C ARG A 51 10.34 1.74 -19.65
N LEU A 52 11.33 1.99 -18.79
CA LEU A 52 11.24 1.70 -17.35
C LEU A 52 10.10 2.48 -16.68
N TYR A 53 9.98 3.78 -17.00
CA TYR A 53 8.88 4.61 -16.51
C TYR A 53 7.52 4.06 -16.92
N ARG A 54 7.32 3.70 -18.21
CA ARG A 54 6.05 3.16 -18.70
C ARG A 54 5.71 1.83 -18.04
N SER A 55 6.67 0.91 -17.90
CA SER A 55 6.47 -0.38 -17.26
C SER A 55 6.09 -0.24 -15.78
N LEU A 56 6.86 0.54 -15.02
CA LEU A 56 6.56 0.78 -13.60
C LEU A 56 5.23 1.52 -13.41
N SER A 57 4.96 2.52 -14.26
CA SER A 57 3.71 3.27 -14.21
C SER A 57 2.51 2.37 -14.50
N ALA A 58 2.61 1.49 -15.49
CA ALA A 58 1.58 0.51 -15.79
C ALA A 58 1.32 -0.42 -14.59
N VAL A 59 2.37 -1.00 -14.00
CA VAL A 59 2.26 -1.87 -12.82
C VAL A 59 1.58 -1.13 -11.66
N VAL A 60 2.06 0.07 -11.30
CA VAL A 60 1.48 0.86 -10.21
C VAL A 60 0.02 1.22 -10.48
N ASN A 61 -0.32 1.61 -11.71
CA ASN A 61 -1.69 1.94 -12.07
C ASN A 61 -2.61 0.71 -12.04
N ILE A 62 -2.13 -0.48 -12.41
CA ILE A 62 -2.89 -1.73 -12.29
C ILE A 62 -3.23 -1.98 -10.81
N PHE A 63 -2.23 -2.01 -9.92
CA PHE A 63 -2.48 -2.21 -8.48
C PHE A 63 -3.41 -1.15 -7.89
N ARG A 64 -3.29 0.11 -8.31
CA ARG A 64 -4.18 1.19 -7.86
C ARG A 64 -5.61 1.08 -8.38
N SER A 65 -5.81 0.42 -9.52
CA SER A 65 -7.14 0.26 -10.12
C SER A 65 -7.94 -0.90 -9.52
N ILE A 66 -7.27 -1.86 -8.86
CA ILE A 66 -7.92 -3.01 -8.23
C ILE A 66 -8.65 -2.51 -6.96
N PRO A 67 -9.97 -2.72 -6.84
CA PRO A 67 -10.71 -2.42 -5.61
C PRO A 67 -10.13 -3.22 -4.44
N PHE A 68 -10.01 -2.58 -3.27
CA PHE A 68 -9.38 -3.19 -2.09
C PHE A 68 -9.96 -4.57 -1.73
N ILE A 69 -11.28 -4.73 -1.79
CA ILE A 69 -11.96 -6.00 -1.47
C ILE A 69 -11.53 -7.11 -2.44
N ILE A 70 -11.37 -6.81 -3.72
CA ILE A 70 -10.95 -7.78 -4.74
C ILE A 70 -9.49 -8.19 -4.49
N LEU A 71 -8.63 -7.21 -4.19
CA LEU A 71 -7.23 -7.48 -3.84
C LEU A 71 -7.11 -8.37 -2.60
N LEU A 72 -7.89 -8.06 -1.55
CA LEU A 72 -7.92 -8.85 -0.31
C LEU A 72 -8.30 -10.30 -0.59
N VAL A 73 -9.40 -10.54 -1.32
CA VAL A 73 -9.85 -11.90 -1.65
C VAL A 73 -8.81 -12.64 -2.49
N TRP A 74 -8.19 -11.95 -3.44
CA TRP A 74 -7.12 -12.52 -4.27
C TRP A 74 -5.85 -12.88 -3.46
N MET A 75 -5.62 -12.19 -2.34
CA MET A 75 -4.49 -12.45 -1.44
C MET A 75 -4.73 -13.61 -0.45
N ILE A 76 -5.97 -14.08 -0.26
CA ILE A 76 -6.27 -15.21 0.64
C ILE A 76 -5.35 -16.43 0.47
N PRO A 77 -5.04 -16.95 -0.74
CA PRO A 77 -4.15 -18.11 -0.87
C PRO A 77 -2.69 -17.83 -0.49
N PHE A 78 -2.31 -16.56 -0.32
CA PHE A 78 -0.97 -16.13 0.05
C PHE A 78 -0.82 -15.84 1.55
N THR A 79 -1.89 -16.00 2.34
CA THR A 79 -1.95 -15.76 3.79
C THR A 79 -2.57 -16.96 4.51
#